data_AF-A0AAD9YXG9-F1
#
_entry.id   AF-A0AAD9YXG9-F1
#
_cell.length_a   1.000
_cell.length_b   1.000
_cell.length_c   1.000
_cell.angle_alpha   90.00
_cell.angle_beta   90.00
_cell.angle_gamma   90.00
#
_symmetry.space_group_name_H-M   'P 1'
#
loop_
_entity.id
_entity.type
_entity.pdbx_description
1 polymer ?
#
loop_
_entity_poly.entity_id
_entity_poly.type
_entity_poly.pdbx_seq_one_letter_code
_entity_poly.pdbx_strand_id
1 'polypeptide(L)'
;MANGNGDGLSTVDLHPGGIYEHLILTKEFCSGKSDSQCPASAAGLYDIDSSQNVIPNVTTYGGFVKEWGSEMAQNLSSRARFVVDDIKIDGAQSLGSSMKIGNSTIAALDAWLIELPDGTNYSAQVGQLSLGGPGKGVQDFGDVDGETNPGTGFADGNLPSTLFGLHYGSASLNQVGSLVVGGYDQSRVPVDAAAFELIGGSNQMIGQLLDIEIGFRDWRDTIQQLHLVSRA
;
A
#
# COMPACT_ATOMS: atom_id res chain seq x y z
N MET A 1 13.37 -17.41 -2.06
CA MET A 1 13.97 -18.33 -3.03
C MET A 1 13.90 -17.67 -4.39
N ALA A 2 15.04 -17.45 -5.04
CA ALA A 2 15.10 -16.78 -6.34
C ALA A 2 14.59 -17.72 -7.44
N ASN A 3 13.52 -17.31 -8.12
CA ASN A 3 13.15 -17.83 -9.44
C ASN A 3 12.77 -16.62 -10.29
N GLY A 4 13.78 -16.01 -10.92
CA GLY A 4 13.55 -15.17 -12.08
C GLY A 4 13.13 -16.06 -13.23
N ASN A 5 11.83 -16.07 -13.53
CA ASN A 5 11.37 -16.51 -14.84
C ASN A 5 11.68 -15.40 -15.86
N GLY A 6 11.97 -15.80 -17.09
CA GLY A 6 12.49 -14.94 -18.17
C GLY A 6 11.44 -14.06 -18.83
N ASP A 7 10.61 -13.38 -18.05
CA ASP A 7 9.51 -12.52 -18.49
C ASP A 7 9.70 -11.04 -18.10
N GLY A 8 10.85 -10.68 -17.51
CA GLY A 8 11.16 -9.29 -17.12
C GLY A 8 10.35 -8.79 -15.91
N LEU A 9 9.70 -9.71 -15.18
CA LEU A 9 8.86 -9.41 -14.02
C LEU A 9 9.68 -9.34 -12.72
N SER A 10 9.56 -8.22 -12.02
CA SER A 10 10.00 -8.09 -10.62
C SER A 10 8.87 -8.49 -9.68
N THR A 11 9.06 -9.56 -8.90
CA THR A 11 8.10 -9.92 -7.83
C THR A 11 8.42 -9.13 -6.57
N VAL A 12 7.42 -8.43 -6.04
CA VAL A 12 7.51 -7.64 -4.81
C VAL A 12 6.30 -7.90 -3.93
N ASP A 13 6.53 -8.02 -2.63
CA ASP A 13 5.49 -8.03 -1.62
C ASP A 13 5.11 -6.58 -1.29
N LEU A 14 3.81 -6.32 -1.19
CA LEU A 14 3.26 -5.00 -0.92
C LEU A 14 2.15 -5.08 0.12
N HIS A 15 2.08 -4.10 1.01
CA HIS A 15 0.95 -3.93 1.90
C HIS A 15 -0.25 -3.32 1.16
N PRO A 16 -1.45 -3.91 1.23
CA PRO A 16 -2.65 -3.30 0.65
C PRO A 16 -3.01 -2.02 1.41
N GLY A 17 -3.06 -0.89 0.70
CA GLY A 17 -3.43 0.39 1.27
C GLY A 17 -2.75 1.57 0.57
N GLY A 18 -3.28 2.77 0.83
CA GLY A 18 -2.87 3.99 0.14
C GLY A 18 -3.86 4.40 -0.95
N ILE A 19 -3.60 5.58 -1.50
CA ILE A 19 -4.36 6.21 -2.57
C ILE A 19 -3.39 6.65 -3.66
N TYR A 20 -3.89 6.79 -4.90
CA TYR A 20 -3.10 7.18 -6.06
C TYR A 20 -2.04 6.15 -6.46
N GLU A 21 -0.77 6.48 -6.41
CA GLU A 21 0.34 5.64 -6.88
C GLU A 21 0.69 4.49 -5.94
N HIS A 22 1.23 3.42 -6.51
CA HIS A 22 1.84 2.34 -5.75
C HIS A 22 3.21 2.80 -5.24
N LEU A 23 3.53 2.51 -3.98
CA LEU A 23 4.83 2.81 -3.40
C LEU A 23 5.68 1.54 -3.42
N ILE A 24 6.68 1.45 -4.30
CA ILE A 24 7.44 0.21 -4.49
C ILE A 24 8.92 0.44 -4.25
N LEU A 25 9.55 -0.40 -3.43
CA LEU A 25 10.98 -0.30 -3.10
C LEU A 25 11.84 -0.79 -4.27
N THR A 26 12.83 0.01 -4.69
CA THR A 26 13.71 -0.32 -5.82
C THR A 26 14.94 -1.10 -5.40
N LYS A 27 15.68 -1.68 -6.36
CA LYS A 27 17.00 -2.28 -6.09
C LYS A 27 17.97 -1.28 -5.44
N GLU A 28 17.88 -0.01 -5.78
CA GLU A 28 18.70 1.06 -5.19
C GLU A 28 18.47 1.20 -3.66
N PHE A 29 17.30 0.84 -3.15
CA PHE A 29 16.94 0.90 -1.73
C PHE A 29 17.91 0.13 -0.83
N CYS A 30 18.37 -1.02 -1.33
CA CYS A 30 19.31 -1.91 -0.64
C CYS A 30 20.74 -1.80 -1.19
N SER A 31 21.04 -0.82 -2.05
CA SER A 31 22.36 -0.69 -2.67
C SER A 31 23.47 -0.55 -1.61
N GLY A 32 24.52 -1.36 -1.75
CA GLY A 32 25.66 -1.40 -0.83
C GLY A 32 25.38 -2.06 0.53
N LYS A 33 24.20 -2.66 0.74
CA LYS A 33 23.82 -3.39 1.95
C LYS A 33 23.75 -4.89 1.67
N SER A 34 24.12 -5.71 2.67
CA SER A 34 23.78 -7.14 2.65
C SER A 34 22.30 -7.37 2.98
N ASP A 35 21.76 -8.56 2.71
CA ASP A 35 20.37 -8.92 3.06
C ASP A 35 20.08 -8.72 4.56
N SER A 36 21.04 -9.05 5.42
CA SER A 36 20.91 -8.82 6.88
C SER A 36 20.81 -7.34 7.26
N GLN A 37 21.34 -6.46 6.42
CA GLN A 37 21.33 -5.00 6.60
C GLN A 37 20.18 -4.34 5.84
N CYS A 38 19.47 -5.08 4.98
CA CYS A 38 18.32 -4.59 4.24
C CYS A 38 17.20 -5.63 4.24
N PRO A 39 16.40 -5.72 5.31
CA PRO A 39 15.28 -6.67 5.40
C PRO A 39 14.28 -6.55 4.24
N ALA A 40 14.23 -5.39 3.57
CA ALA A 40 13.41 -5.17 2.38
C ALA A 40 13.77 -6.11 1.21
N SER A 41 15.00 -6.64 1.12
CA SER A 41 15.34 -7.60 0.06
C SER A 41 14.53 -8.90 0.16
N ALA A 42 14.04 -9.26 1.36
CA ALA A 42 13.18 -10.41 1.56
C ALA A 42 11.80 -10.26 0.92
N ALA A 43 11.30 -9.02 0.82
CA ALA A 43 10.04 -8.69 0.16
C ALA A 43 10.18 -8.59 -1.37
N GLY A 44 11.39 -8.73 -1.91
CA GLY A 44 11.66 -8.43 -3.31
C GLY A 44 11.83 -6.92 -3.55
N LEU A 45 12.61 -6.58 -4.57
CA LEU A 45 12.89 -5.20 -4.95
C LEU A 45 12.62 -5.02 -6.43
N TYR A 46 11.99 -3.91 -6.77
CA TYR A 46 11.66 -3.57 -8.14
C TYR A 46 12.92 -3.14 -8.90
N ASP A 47 13.15 -3.81 -10.02
CA ASP A 47 14.19 -3.46 -10.98
C ASP A 47 13.57 -2.77 -12.18
N ILE A 48 13.55 -1.44 -12.13
CA ILE A 48 13.01 -0.58 -13.20
C ILE A 48 13.66 -0.91 -14.54
N ASP A 49 14.97 -1.11 -14.56
CA ASP A 49 15.74 -1.30 -15.80
C ASP A 49 15.48 -2.67 -16.44
N SER A 50 14.87 -3.61 -15.70
CA SER A 50 14.49 -4.92 -16.21
C SER A 50 13.13 -4.95 -16.89
N SER A 51 12.28 -3.93 -16.67
CA SER A 51 10.94 -3.88 -17.23
C SER A 51 10.96 -3.46 -18.70
N GLN A 52 10.15 -4.16 -19.52
CA GLN A 52 9.98 -3.85 -20.95
C GLN A 52 8.83 -2.88 -21.21
N ASN A 53 7.92 -2.70 -20.26
CA ASN A 53 6.73 -1.85 -20.41
C ASN A 53 6.84 -0.53 -19.64
N VAL A 54 7.95 -0.35 -18.89
CA VAL A 54 8.16 0.85 -18.11
C VAL A 54 8.27 2.08 -19.01
N ILE A 55 7.54 3.12 -18.62
CA ILE A 55 7.75 4.48 -19.06
C ILE A 55 8.48 5.19 -17.91
N PRO A 56 9.81 5.35 -18.01
CA PRO A 56 10.59 5.86 -16.90
C PRO A 56 10.45 7.37 -16.76
N ASN A 57 10.62 7.86 -15.53
CA ASN A 57 10.79 9.28 -15.21
C ASN A 57 9.67 10.19 -15.74
N VAL A 58 8.41 9.71 -15.78
CA VAL A 58 7.25 10.51 -16.18
C VAL A 58 7.11 11.79 -15.35
N THR A 59 7.63 11.76 -14.11
CA THR A 59 8.09 12.94 -13.38
C THR A 59 9.26 12.57 -12.47
N THR A 60 10.16 13.51 -12.18
CA THR A 60 11.26 13.29 -11.23
C THR A 60 11.24 14.41 -10.20
N TYR A 61 10.84 14.10 -8.96
CA TYR A 61 11.09 15.01 -7.85
C TYR A 61 12.55 14.80 -7.42
N GLY A 62 13.44 15.69 -7.89
CA GLY A 62 14.85 15.64 -7.52
C GLY A 62 15.03 15.92 -6.03
N GLY A 63 15.31 14.88 -5.23
CA GLY A 63 15.70 14.99 -3.82
C GLY A 63 14.86 14.13 -2.87
N PHE A 64 15.18 14.21 -1.57
CA PHE A 64 14.28 13.68 -0.55
C PHE A 64 13.07 14.60 -0.46
N VAL A 65 11.87 14.05 -0.64
CA VAL A 65 10.63 14.79 -0.43
C VAL A 65 10.06 14.39 0.94
N LYS A 66 9.68 15.39 1.75
CA LYS A 66 9.16 15.19 3.12
C LYS A 66 7.69 14.78 3.19
N GLU A 67 7.04 14.56 2.04
CA GLU A 67 5.57 14.50 1.97
C GLU A 67 5.05 13.10 1.56
N TRP A 68 5.91 12.28 0.98
CA TRP A 68 5.53 11.11 0.21
C TRP A 68 5.32 9.90 1.10
N GLY A 69 4.07 9.62 1.42
CA GLY A 69 3.72 8.66 2.47
C GLY A 69 3.61 9.28 3.87
N SER A 70 3.67 10.61 3.99
CA SER A 70 3.49 11.32 5.27
C SER A 70 2.14 11.01 5.95
N GLU A 71 1.16 10.55 5.18
CA GLU A 71 -0.12 10.00 5.66
C GLU A 71 0.06 8.75 6.55
N MET A 72 1.14 7.99 6.35
CA MET A 72 1.46 6.81 7.16
C MET A 72 2.22 7.13 8.43
N ALA A 73 3.09 8.14 8.40
CA ALA A 73 3.92 8.49 9.54
C ALA A 73 4.37 9.96 9.50
N GLN A 74 4.29 10.63 10.66
CA GLN A 74 4.96 11.91 10.87
C GLN A 74 6.49 11.69 10.82
N ASN A 75 7.24 12.70 10.35
CA ASN A 75 8.71 12.65 10.17
C ASN A 75 9.22 11.61 9.18
N LEU A 76 8.44 11.37 8.13
CA LEU A 76 8.85 10.54 7.02
C LEU A 76 9.68 11.35 6.00
N SER A 77 10.76 10.75 5.51
CA SER A 77 11.51 11.24 4.35
C SER A 77 11.72 10.11 3.35
N SER A 78 11.50 10.39 2.08
CA SER A 78 11.68 9.40 1.02
C SER A 78 12.27 10.01 -0.23
N ARG A 79 12.88 9.17 -1.06
CA ARG A 79 13.40 9.53 -2.38
C ARG A 79 12.75 8.62 -3.39
N ALA A 80 11.96 9.20 -4.30
CA ALA A 80 11.15 8.49 -5.27
C ALA A 80 11.45 8.93 -6.70
N ARG A 81 11.28 8.01 -7.65
CA ARG A 81 11.14 8.29 -9.08
C ARG A 81 9.76 7.85 -9.53
N PHE A 82 9.09 8.66 -10.34
CA PHE A 82 7.83 8.21 -10.93
C PHE A 82 8.09 7.42 -12.18
N VAL A 83 7.44 6.29 -12.25
CA VAL A 83 7.36 5.49 -13.46
C VAL A 83 5.91 5.06 -13.66
N VAL A 84 5.57 4.82 -14.92
CA VAL A 84 4.33 4.13 -15.28
C VAL A 84 4.73 2.76 -15.78
N ASP A 85 4.12 1.70 -15.23
CA ASP A 85 4.41 0.33 -15.64
C ASP A 85 3.18 -0.58 -15.45
N ASP A 86 3.23 -1.76 -16.03
CA ASP A 86 2.20 -2.77 -15.87
C ASP A 86 2.38 -3.52 -14.53
N ILE A 87 1.31 -3.59 -13.74
CA ILE A 87 1.30 -4.38 -12.50
C ILE A 87 0.45 -5.64 -12.71
N LYS A 88 0.99 -6.76 -12.24
CA LYS A 88 0.25 -8.02 -12.15
C LYS A 88 0.07 -8.39 -10.67
N ILE A 89 -1.17 -8.51 -10.24
CA ILE A 89 -1.52 -8.94 -8.89
C ILE A 89 -1.98 -10.39 -8.94
N ASP A 90 -1.13 -11.30 -8.49
CA ASP A 90 -1.48 -12.71 -8.39
C ASP A 90 -2.47 -12.92 -7.23
N GLY A 91 -3.54 -13.69 -7.45
CA GLY A 91 -4.55 -14.00 -6.43
C GLY A 91 -5.64 -12.94 -6.20
N ALA A 92 -5.70 -11.88 -7.02
CA ALA A 92 -6.67 -10.79 -6.87
C ALA A 92 -8.12 -11.15 -7.25
N GLN A 93 -8.33 -12.17 -8.08
CA GLN A 93 -9.66 -12.67 -8.41
C GLN A 93 -10.15 -13.67 -7.36
N SER A 94 -11.45 -13.65 -7.10
CA SER A 94 -12.22 -14.48 -6.14
C SER A 94 -11.81 -15.95 -5.95
N LEU A 95 -11.04 -16.59 -6.84
CA LEU A 95 -10.68 -18.00 -6.80
C LEU A 95 -9.31 -18.31 -7.46
N GLY A 96 -8.28 -17.47 -7.27
CA GLY A 96 -6.89 -17.85 -7.60
C GLY A 96 -6.39 -17.53 -9.01
N SER A 97 -6.90 -16.46 -9.64
CA SER A 97 -6.36 -15.92 -10.90
C SER A 97 -5.70 -14.56 -10.69
N SER A 98 -4.75 -14.22 -11.55
CA SER A 98 -4.02 -12.96 -11.53
C SER A 98 -4.75 -11.84 -12.26
N MET A 99 -4.71 -10.61 -11.74
CA MET A 99 -5.17 -9.41 -12.41
C MET A 99 -3.98 -8.66 -13.01
N LYS A 100 -4.08 -8.22 -14.27
CA LYS A 100 -3.14 -7.27 -14.87
C LYS A 100 -3.79 -5.89 -14.91
N ILE A 101 -3.04 -4.87 -14.50
CA ILE A 101 -3.40 -3.46 -14.66
C ILE A 101 -2.34 -2.83 -15.55
N GLY A 102 -2.76 -2.26 -16.67
CA GLY A 102 -1.88 -1.51 -17.54
C GLY A 102 -1.62 -0.10 -17.02
N ASN A 103 -0.47 0.48 -17.37
CA ASN A 103 -0.14 1.88 -17.09
C ASN A 103 -0.30 2.30 -15.61
N SER A 104 -0.02 1.43 -14.65
CA SER A 104 -0.14 1.77 -13.24
C SER A 104 0.94 2.78 -12.82
N THR A 105 0.56 3.81 -12.08
CA THR A 105 1.56 4.74 -11.54
C THR A 105 2.28 4.13 -10.35
N ILE A 106 3.61 4.19 -10.39
CA ILE A 106 4.50 3.72 -9.32
C ILE A 106 5.41 4.87 -8.89
N ALA A 107 5.37 5.22 -7.61
CA ALA A 107 6.48 5.90 -6.95
C ALA A 107 7.52 4.86 -6.56
N ALA A 108 8.57 4.77 -7.36
CA ALA A 108 9.67 3.84 -7.19
C ALA A 108 10.68 4.43 -6.19
N LEU A 109 10.74 3.84 -5.00
CA LEU A 109 11.44 4.38 -3.83
C LEU A 109 12.86 3.83 -3.70
N ASP A 110 13.83 4.73 -3.86
CA ASP A 110 15.24 4.47 -3.62
C ASP A 110 15.65 4.71 -2.15
N ALA A 111 14.77 5.34 -1.35
CA ALA A 111 14.92 5.48 0.10
C ALA A 111 13.58 5.78 0.77
N TRP A 112 13.38 5.27 1.99
CA TRP A 112 12.22 5.53 2.83
C TRP A 112 12.63 5.40 4.29
N LEU A 113 12.64 6.52 4.99
CA LEU A 113 13.09 6.63 6.37
C LEU A 113 12.02 7.31 7.24
N ILE A 114 11.78 6.73 8.40
CA ILE A 114 10.95 7.30 9.47
C ILE A 114 11.87 7.54 10.66
N GLU A 115 12.00 8.80 11.06
CA GLU A 115 12.76 9.15 12.27
C GLU A 115 11.89 8.91 13.51
N LEU A 116 12.34 8.00 14.38
CA LEU A 116 11.69 7.65 15.64
C LEU A 116 11.99 8.69 16.72
N PRO A 117 11.18 8.77 17.80
CA PRO A 117 11.37 9.77 18.85
C PRO A 117 12.73 9.71 19.58
N ASP A 118 13.43 8.57 19.52
CA ASP A 118 14.77 8.40 20.07
C ASP A 118 15.90 8.83 19.11
N GLY A 119 15.53 9.39 17.94
CA GLY A 119 16.45 9.83 16.88
C GLY A 119 16.96 8.69 16.00
N THR A 120 16.51 7.46 16.21
CA THR A 120 16.85 6.34 15.33
C THR A 120 15.97 6.33 14.08
N ASN A 121 16.47 5.76 12.98
CA ASN A 121 15.71 5.66 11.74
C ASN A 121 15.17 4.25 11.54
N TYR A 122 13.88 4.16 11.28
CA TYR A 122 13.23 2.96 10.77
C TYR A 122 13.09 3.05 9.25
N SER A 123 13.48 1.99 8.54
CA SER A 123 13.35 1.90 7.09
C SER A 123 12.20 0.95 6.76
N ALA A 124 11.41 1.30 5.75
CA ALA A 124 10.36 0.40 5.26
C ALA A 124 10.95 -0.94 4.80
N GLN A 125 10.22 -2.03 5.06
CA GLN A 125 10.58 -3.38 4.67
C GLN A 125 9.74 -3.88 3.49
N VAL A 126 8.56 -3.29 3.29
CA VAL A 126 7.56 -3.70 2.30
C VAL A 126 6.96 -2.41 1.73
N GLY A 127 6.70 -2.39 0.43
CA GLY A 127 6.02 -1.26 -0.22
C GLY A 127 4.51 -1.25 0.04
N GLN A 128 3.79 -0.44 -0.73
CA GLN A 128 2.33 -0.35 -0.68
C GLN A 128 1.68 -0.53 -2.04
N LEU A 129 0.64 -1.33 -2.05
CA LEU A 129 -0.29 -1.48 -3.15
C LEU A 129 -1.47 -0.54 -2.88
N SER A 130 -1.45 0.63 -3.52
CA SER A 130 -2.59 1.55 -3.52
C SER A 130 -3.88 0.84 -3.96
N LEU A 131 -4.93 1.01 -3.16
CA LEU A 131 -6.28 0.47 -3.38
C LEU A 131 -7.32 1.59 -3.55
N GLY A 132 -6.86 2.83 -3.67
CA GLY A 132 -7.74 3.98 -3.76
C GLY A 132 -7.22 4.98 -4.77
N GLY A 133 -8.11 5.90 -5.13
CA GLY A 133 -7.85 6.90 -6.14
C GLY A 133 -9.08 7.06 -7.04
N PRO A 134 -9.30 8.27 -7.56
CA PRO A 134 -10.21 8.44 -8.69
C PRO A 134 -9.68 7.60 -9.87
N GLY A 135 -10.59 7.03 -10.67
CA GLY A 135 -10.28 6.04 -11.70
C GLY A 135 -9.41 6.54 -12.86
N LYS A 136 -9.71 6.09 -14.09
CA LYS A 136 -8.82 6.33 -15.24
C LYS A 136 -8.48 7.80 -15.51
N GLY A 137 -7.23 8.07 -15.88
CA GLY A 137 -6.77 9.36 -16.42
C GLY A 137 -6.61 10.47 -15.38
N VAL A 138 -6.38 10.14 -14.10
CA VAL A 138 -6.24 11.17 -13.05
C VAL A 138 -4.78 11.56 -12.82
N GLN A 139 -3.84 10.65 -13.05
CA GLN A 139 -2.41 10.98 -13.00
C GLN A 139 -1.90 11.29 -14.40
N ASP A 140 -2.23 12.47 -14.90
CA ASP A 140 -1.78 12.96 -16.21
C ASP A 140 -0.35 13.49 -16.11
N PHE A 141 0.58 12.84 -16.83
CA PHE A 141 1.98 13.24 -16.97
C PHE A 141 2.27 13.88 -18.34
N GLY A 142 1.24 14.44 -18.99
CA GLY A 142 1.28 15.07 -20.31
C GLY A 142 1.03 14.06 -21.43
N ASP A 143 2.05 13.27 -21.77
CA ASP A 143 1.97 12.30 -22.85
C ASP A 143 1.48 10.91 -22.39
N VAL A 144 1.33 10.73 -21.07
CA VAL A 144 1.01 9.44 -20.44
C VAL A 144 0.04 9.65 -19.29
N ASP A 145 -1.08 8.93 -19.34
CA ASP A 145 -2.02 8.81 -18.23
C ASP A 145 -1.64 7.61 -17.37
N GLY A 146 -1.39 7.90 -16.09
CA GLY A 146 -1.19 6.91 -15.04
C GLY A 146 -2.52 6.44 -14.43
N GLU A 147 -2.59 5.14 -14.18
CA GLU A 147 -3.77 4.42 -13.71
C GLU A 147 -3.65 4.03 -12.22
N THR A 148 -4.79 3.98 -11.52
CA THR A 148 -4.87 3.63 -10.08
C THR A 148 -6.01 2.65 -9.81
N ASN A 149 -5.85 1.75 -8.83
CA ASN A 149 -6.70 0.55 -8.71
C ASN A 149 -7.62 0.58 -7.49
N PRO A 150 -8.83 -0.04 -7.53
CA PRO A 150 -9.40 -1.00 -8.52
C PRO A 150 -10.23 -0.44 -9.68
N GLY A 151 -10.42 0.88 -9.76
CA GLY A 151 -11.32 1.50 -10.76
C GLY A 151 -10.96 1.15 -12.21
N THR A 152 -9.68 1.18 -12.55
CA THR A 152 -9.14 0.83 -13.88
C THR A 152 -9.47 -0.61 -14.27
N GLY A 153 -9.28 -1.57 -13.34
CA GLY A 153 -9.58 -2.98 -13.60
C GLY A 153 -11.06 -3.25 -13.92
N PHE A 154 -11.99 -2.52 -13.29
CA PHE A 154 -13.42 -2.60 -13.65
C PHE A 154 -13.70 -1.97 -15.01
N ALA A 155 -13.13 -0.80 -15.29
CA ALA A 155 -13.33 -0.10 -16.57
C ALA A 155 -12.80 -0.90 -17.77
N ASP A 156 -11.76 -1.72 -17.57
CA ASP A 156 -11.22 -2.65 -18.57
C ASP A 156 -12.00 -3.97 -18.69
N GLY A 157 -13.03 -4.17 -17.86
CA GLY A 157 -13.79 -5.43 -17.81
C GLY A 157 -13.02 -6.59 -17.15
N ASN A 158 -11.88 -6.31 -16.52
CA ASN A 158 -11.08 -7.31 -15.81
C ASN A 158 -11.64 -7.62 -14.42
N LEU A 159 -12.40 -6.71 -13.82
CA LEU A 159 -13.04 -6.89 -12.51
C LEU A 159 -14.57 -6.81 -12.63
N PRO A 160 -15.31 -7.61 -11.85
CA PRO A 160 -16.77 -7.55 -11.84
C PRO A 160 -17.33 -6.32 -11.08
N SER A 161 -16.53 -5.65 -10.25
CA SER A 161 -16.88 -4.39 -9.59
C SER A 161 -15.65 -3.56 -9.29
N THR A 162 -15.82 -2.28 -8.92
CA THR A 162 -14.74 -1.41 -8.42
C THR A 162 -14.41 -1.64 -6.95
N LEU A 163 -15.10 -2.57 -6.28
CA LEU A 163 -14.95 -2.81 -4.84
C LEU A 163 -13.74 -3.69 -4.55
N PHE A 164 -13.22 -3.58 -3.33
CA PHE A 164 -12.25 -4.53 -2.77
C PHE A 164 -12.63 -4.86 -1.33
N GLY A 165 -12.24 -6.05 -0.87
CA GLY A 165 -12.41 -6.53 0.49
C GLY A 165 -11.05 -6.82 1.10
N LEU A 166 -10.76 -6.22 2.26
CA LEU A 166 -9.52 -6.44 2.99
C LEU A 166 -9.82 -7.04 4.37
N HIS A 167 -9.27 -8.22 4.62
CA HIS A 167 -9.31 -8.88 5.92
C HIS A 167 -7.90 -8.89 6.51
N TYR A 168 -7.73 -8.20 7.63
CA TYR A 168 -6.51 -8.31 8.43
C TYR A 168 -6.57 -9.58 9.27
N GLY A 169 -5.55 -10.43 9.13
CA GLY A 169 -5.45 -11.68 9.86
C GLY A 169 -5.31 -11.48 11.37
N SER A 170 -5.61 -12.53 12.13
CA SER A 170 -5.42 -12.58 13.58
C SER A 170 -4.28 -13.52 13.94
N ALA A 171 -3.21 -12.98 14.51
CA ALA A 171 -2.07 -13.78 14.98
C ALA A 171 -2.48 -14.76 16.09
N SER A 172 -3.36 -14.36 17.01
CA SER A 172 -3.83 -15.22 18.12
C SER A 172 -4.71 -16.38 17.66
N LEU A 173 -5.44 -16.19 16.57
CA LEU A 173 -6.29 -17.23 15.97
C LEU A 173 -5.60 -17.97 14.82
N ASN A 174 -4.32 -17.65 14.55
CA ASN A 174 -3.57 -18.15 13.39
C ASN A 174 -4.35 -18.00 12.06
N GLN A 175 -5.08 -16.89 11.92
CA GLN A 175 -5.84 -16.57 10.72
C GLN A 175 -5.01 -15.66 9.83
N VAL A 176 -4.77 -16.08 8.60
CA VAL A 176 -4.11 -15.25 7.59
C VAL A 176 -5.04 -14.14 7.09
N GLY A 177 -4.44 -13.01 6.74
CA GLY A 177 -5.15 -11.94 6.04
C GLY A 177 -5.44 -12.29 4.58
N SER A 178 -6.31 -11.50 3.95
CA SER A 178 -6.63 -11.65 2.53
C SER A 178 -7.07 -10.33 1.92
N LEU A 179 -6.69 -10.09 0.67
CA LEU A 179 -7.22 -9.04 -0.19
C LEU A 179 -8.04 -9.70 -1.31
N VAL A 180 -9.25 -9.22 -1.53
CA VAL A 180 -10.12 -9.60 -2.65
C VAL A 180 -10.39 -8.36 -3.48
N VAL A 181 -10.13 -8.41 -4.78
CA VAL A 181 -10.40 -7.28 -5.70
C VAL A 181 -11.60 -7.64 -6.58
N GLY A 182 -12.46 -6.66 -6.85
CA GLY A 182 -13.73 -6.86 -7.54
C GLY A 182 -14.88 -7.34 -6.64
N GLY A 183 -14.70 -7.36 -5.33
CA GLY A 183 -15.71 -7.82 -4.36
C GLY A 183 -15.12 -8.04 -2.98
N TYR A 184 -15.73 -8.93 -2.19
CA TYR A 184 -15.26 -9.32 -0.86
C TYR A 184 -15.57 -10.79 -0.59
N ASP A 185 -14.84 -11.40 0.36
CA ASP A 185 -15.09 -12.76 0.83
C ASP A 185 -16.15 -12.76 1.94
N GLN A 186 -17.36 -13.23 1.63
CA GLN A 186 -18.47 -13.32 2.58
C GLN A 186 -18.17 -14.24 3.77
N SER A 187 -17.27 -15.22 3.63
CA SER A 187 -16.89 -16.09 4.76
C SER A 187 -16.14 -15.35 5.87
N ARG A 188 -15.61 -14.16 5.57
CA ARG A 188 -14.92 -13.26 6.52
C ARG A 188 -15.83 -12.20 7.13
N VAL A 189 -17.07 -12.09 6.65
CA VAL A 189 -18.03 -11.06 7.04
C VAL A 189 -19.30 -11.77 7.54
N PRO A 190 -19.35 -12.21 8.81
CA PRO A 190 -20.40 -13.09 9.32
C PRO A 190 -21.76 -12.42 9.51
N VAL A 191 -21.85 -11.10 9.31
CA VAL A 191 -23.04 -10.28 9.48
C VAL A 191 -23.12 -9.25 8.36
N ASP A 192 -24.27 -8.60 8.18
CA ASP A 192 -24.41 -7.56 7.17
C ASP A 192 -23.40 -6.42 7.38
N ALA A 193 -22.77 -5.99 6.29
CA ALA A 193 -21.86 -4.86 6.31
C ALA A 193 -22.63 -3.56 6.50
N ALA A 194 -22.20 -2.73 7.45
CA ALA A 194 -22.65 -1.36 7.53
C ALA A 194 -21.99 -0.53 6.41
N ALA A 195 -22.78 0.34 5.77
CA ALA A 195 -22.30 1.24 4.73
C ALA A 195 -22.32 2.68 5.26
N PHE A 196 -21.22 3.39 5.03
CA PHE A 196 -21.06 4.81 5.38
C PHE A 196 -20.62 5.57 4.14
N GLU A 197 -21.13 6.78 3.98
CA GLU A 197 -20.69 7.68 2.91
C GLU A 197 -19.30 8.23 3.24
N LEU A 198 -18.40 8.23 2.26
CA LEU A 198 -17.09 8.85 2.39
C LEU A 198 -17.23 10.36 2.30
N ILE A 199 -16.56 11.08 3.20
CA ILE A 199 -16.51 12.54 3.21
C ILE A 199 -15.22 12.99 2.53
N GLY A 200 -15.27 14.07 1.74
CA GLY A 200 -14.08 14.63 1.07
C GLY A 200 -13.90 14.22 -0.39
N GLY A 201 -14.84 13.46 -0.96
CA GLY A 201 -14.85 13.08 -2.38
C GLY A 201 -13.96 11.88 -2.72
N SER A 202 -13.76 11.63 -4.03
CA SER A 202 -13.10 10.43 -4.58
C SER A 202 -11.62 10.25 -4.23
N ASN A 203 -11.02 11.23 -3.54
CA ASN A 203 -9.59 11.33 -3.34
C ASN A 203 -9.16 10.87 -1.94
N GLN A 204 -10.11 10.54 -1.05
CA GLN A 204 -9.83 10.17 0.32
C GLN A 204 -10.82 9.09 0.80
N MET A 205 -10.33 8.12 1.57
CA MET A 205 -11.17 7.15 2.28
C MET A 205 -11.41 7.63 3.72
N ILE A 206 -12.13 8.75 3.88
CA ILE A 206 -12.43 9.33 5.19
C ILE A 206 -13.88 9.04 5.57
N GLY A 207 -14.05 8.34 6.70
CA GLY A 207 -15.34 8.19 7.35
C GLY A 207 -15.49 9.14 8.54
N GLN A 208 -16.72 9.55 8.85
CA GLN A 208 -17.02 10.27 10.08
C GLN A 208 -17.35 9.30 11.20
N LEU A 209 -16.57 9.35 12.28
CA LEU A 209 -16.91 8.71 13.53
C LEU A 209 -17.75 9.70 14.36
N LEU A 210 -18.91 9.23 14.85
CA LEU A 210 -19.78 10.05 15.70
C LEU A 210 -19.26 10.13 17.13
N ASP A 211 -18.83 9.00 17.67
CA ASP A 211 -18.30 8.88 19.03
C ASP A 211 -17.29 7.73 19.10
N ILE A 212 -16.38 7.80 20.06
CA ILE A 212 -15.41 6.74 20.37
C ILE A 212 -15.58 6.41 21.84
N GLU A 213 -16.18 5.25 22.11
CA GLU A 213 -16.28 4.74 23.47
C GLU A 213 -15.04 3.90 23.82
N ILE A 214 -14.40 4.22 24.93
CA ILE A 214 -13.33 3.41 25.52
C ILE A 214 -13.89 2.73 26.77
N GLY A 215 -14.65 1.67 26.55
CA GLY A 215 -15.18 0.76 27.57
C GLY A 215 -16.03 1.42 28.68
N PHE A 216 -17.31 1.04 28.76
CA PHE A 216 -18.08 1.22 29.99
C PHE A 216 -17.52 0.35 31.14
N ARG A 217 -17.05 0.98 32.21
CA ARG A 217 -17.11 0.40 33.56
C ARG A 217 -18.23 1.09 34.32
N ASP A 218 -19.17 0.28 34.81
CA ASP A 218 -20.07 0.68 35.89
C ASP A 218 -19.22 1.32 37.00
N TRP A 219 -19.51 2.56 37.37
CA TRP A 219 -18.67 3.47 38.18
C TRP A 219 -18.40 2.97 39.62
N ARG A 220 -18.86 1.77 39.96
CA ARG A 220 -18.85 1.27 41.32
C ARG A 220 -17.63 0.45 41.72
N ASP A 221 -16.87 -0.17 40.81
CA ASP A 221 -15.75 -1.01 41.27
C ASP A 221 -14.49 -0.96 40.39
N THR A 222 -13.47 -0.33 40.98
CA THR A 222 -12.02 -0.40 40.67
C THR A 222 -11.50 0.51 39.54
N ILE A 223 -10.63 1.44 39.92
CA ILE A 223 -9.84 2.29 39.04
C ILE A 223 -8.63 1.46 38.57
N GLN A 224 -8.50 1.21 37.26
CA GLN A 224 -7.17 0.96 36.69
C GLN A 224 -6.58 2.32 36.35
N GLN A 225 -5.60 2.75 37.13
CA GLN A 225 -4.86 3.98 36.87
C GLN A 225 -3.92 3.74 35.68
N LEU A 226 -4.04 4.58 34.65
CA LEU A 226 -2.99 4.73 33.64
C LEU A 226 -1.79 5.42 34.28
N HIS A 227 -0.71 4.68 34.55
CA HIS A 227 0.54 5.25 35.04
C HIS A 227 1.40 5.64 33.83
N LEU A 228 1.39 6.93 33.47
CA LEU A 228 2.38 7.48 32.56
C LEU A 228 3.70 7.63 33.33
N VAL A 229 4.60 6.68 33.14
CA VAL A 229 5.97 6.77 33.67
C VAL A 229 6.82 7.51 32.63
N SER A 230 7.06 8.80 32.85
CA SER A 230 8.11 9.50 32.11
C SER A 230 9.47 8.97 32.61
N ARG A 231 10.28 8.39 31.72
CA ARG A 231 11.71 8.21 32.01
C ARG A 231 12.40 9.55 31.80
N ALA A 232 13.07 10.03 32.85
CA ALA A 232 14.06 11.10 32.77
C ALA A 232 15.37 10.58 32.15
#